data_AF-A0A268UC33-F1
#
_entry.id   AF-A0A268UC33-F1
#
_cell.length_a   1.000
_cell.length_b   1.000
_cell.length_c   1.000
_cell.angle_alpha   90.00
_cell.angle_beta   90.00
_cell.angle_gamma   90.00
#
_symmetry.space_group_name_H-M   'P 1'
#
loop_
_entity.id
_entity.type
_entity.pdbx_description
1 polymer ?
#
loop_
_entity_poly.entity_id
_entity_poly.type
_entity_poly.pdbx_seq_one_letter_code
_entity_poly.pdbx_strand_id
1 'polypeptide(L)'
;MTPEEFSKKYQSEYEKGLIYPICPNCRKKLHLYGISSLTQKARFDHLNQSSNCELSDPKKAKDFPSYDFNNDEIIKEYLIQENQRKVYVLCKKLLGNTKFEYCKFYELIEIANKRNIFYYKGLKVWMILYILLTLQDFKNEKKDYMIRFVIKDLLVKTLNGESLKNEIQKIEKHRTGTKTRYIEMTEDFFKSTDDSWIKFILNSERYLRKN
;
A
#
# COMPACT_ATOMS: atom_id res chain seq x y z
N MET A 1 1.48 19.20 -0.30
CA MET A 1 1.32 20.39 0.54
C MET A 1 2.15 20.21 1.79
N THR A 2 3.03 21.15 2.11
CA THR A 2 3.83 21.13 3.35
C THR A 2 3.05 21.75 4.52
N PRO A 3 3.47 21.54 5.78
CA PRO A 3 2.89 22.23 6.94
C PRO A 3 2.89 23.75 6.82
N GLU A 4 3.96 24.31 6.27
CA GLU A 4 4.15 25.75 6.05
C GLU A 4 3.19 26.27 4.98
N GLU A 5 3.04 25.56 3.86
CA GLU A 5 2.07 25.88 2.82
C GLU A 5 0.63 25.82 3.35
N PHE A 6 0.32 24.79 4.15
CA PHE A 6 -1.00 24.63 4.77
C PHE A 6 -1.30 25.77 5.75
N SER A 7 -0.36 26.07 6.66
CA SER A 7 -0.48 27.18 7.61
C SER A 7 -0.69 28.49 6.87
N LYS A 8 0.16 28.82 5.89
CA LYS A 8 0.04 30.05 5.10
C LYS A 8 -1.33 30.19 4.41
N LYS A 9 -1.92 29.09 3.95
CA LYS A 9 -3.16 29.10 3.17
C LYS A 9 -4.43 28.98 4.02
N TYR A 10 -4.36 28.32 5.18
CA TYR A 10 -5.54 27.90 5.94
C TYR A 10 -5.46 28.19 7.45
N GLN A 11 -4.53 29.06 7.90
CA GLN A 11 -4.32 29.36 9.33
C GLN A 11 -5.63 29.71 10.06
N SER A 12 -6.41 30.65 9.51
CA SER A 12 -7.62 31.18 10.14
C SER A 12 -8.70 30.11 10.31
N GLU A 13 -8.93 29.32 9.27
CA GLU A 13 -9.89 28.21 9.28
C GLU A 13 -9.42 27.06 10.19
N TYR A 14 -8.11 26.80 10.24
CA TYR A 14 -7.51 25.78 11.09
C TYR A 14 -7.67 26.12 12.57
N GLU A 15 -7.39 27.38 12.96
CA GLU A 15 -7.56 27.88 14.33
C GLU A 15 -9.04 27.83 14.78
N LYS A 16 -9.97 28.05 13.85
CA LYS A 16 -11.42 27.92 14.10
C LYS A 16 -11.91 26.46 14.07
N GLY A 17 -11.03 25.49 13.83
CA GLY A 17 -11.38 24.07 13.73
C GLY A 17 -12.26 23.71 12.53
N LEU A 18 -12.29 24.55 11.49
CA LEU A 18 -13.10 24.35 10.29
C LEU A 18 -12.40 23.43 9.27
N ILE A 19 -11.07 23.40 9.29
CA ILE A 19 -10.26 22.57 8.40
C ILE A 19 -9.13 21.89 9.16
N TYR A 20 -8.79 20.66 8.77
CA TYR A 20 -7.64 19.94 9.30
C TYR A 20 -6.92 19.24 8.15
N PRO A 21 -5.57 19.16 8.18
CA PRO A 21 -4.86 18.23 7.32
C PRO A 21 -5.28 16.79 7.67
N ILE A 22 -5.35 15.92 6.66
CA ILE A 22 -5.83 14.55 6.81
C ILE A 22 -4.69 13.58 6.49
N CYS A 23 -4.52 12.55 7.32
CA CYS A 23 -3.54 11.51 7.08
C CYS A 23 -3.87 10.74 5.80
N PRO A 24 -2.93 10.62 4.84
CA PRO A 24 -3.17 9.89 3.61
C PRO A 24 -3.30 8.39 3.82
N ASN A 25 -2.81 7.83 4.93
CA ASN A 25 -2.93 6.40 5.23
C ASN A 25 -4.21 6.04 6.01
N CYS A 26 -4.48 6.72 7.12
CA CYS A 26 -5.59 6.36 8.02
C CYS A 26 -6.79 7.31 7.97
N ARG A 27 -6.73 8.38 7.16
CA ARG A 27 -7.78 9.41 7.01
C ARG A 27 -8.16 10.16 8.30
N LYS A 28 -7.40 10.02 9.39
CA LYS A 28 -7.61 10.79 10.61
C LYS A 28 -7.04 12.20 10.47
N LYS A 29 -7.60 13.13 11.26
CA LYS A 29 -7.09 14.50 11.40
C LYS A 29 -5.64 14.48 11.88
N LEU A 30 -4.83 15.30 11.23
CA LEU A 30 -3.46 15.61 11.62
C LEU A 30 -3.40 17.01 12.21
N HIS A 31 -2.34 17.29 12.95
CA HIS A 31 -2.11 18.57 13.59
C HIS A 31 -0.78 19.17 13.17
N LEU A 32 -0.74 20.50 13.09
CA LEU A 32 0.49 21.23 12.84
C LEU A 32 1.36 21.16 14.10
N TYR A 33 2.59 20.69 13.94
CA TYR A 33 3.60 20.69 14.99
C TYR A 33 4.80 21.52 14.54
N GLY A 34 5.39 22.30 15.44
CA GLY A 34 6.62 23.04 15.19
C GLY A 34 6.52 24.18 14.18
N ILE A 35 5.31 24.60 13.77
CA ILE A 35 5.12 25.61 12.71
C ILE A 35 5.73 26.99 13.06
N SER A 36 5.78 27.31 14.35
CA SER A 36 6.35 28.56 14.89
C SER A 36 7.67 28.32 15.64
N SER A 37 8.23 27.11 15.55
CA SER A 37 9.46 26.78 16.27
C SER A 37 10.68 27.07 15.41
N LEU A 38 11.67 27.78 15.97
CA LEU A 38 12.95 28.02 15.32
C LEU A 38 13.88 26.81 15.37
N THR A 39 13.60 25.84 16.25
CA THR A 39 14.47 24.68 16.51
C THR A 39 13.86 23.36 16.03
N GLN A 40 12.55 23.31 15.84
CA GLN A 40 11.85 22.11 15.39
C GLN A 40 11.37 22.27 13.96
N LYS A 41 11.68 21.28 13.12
CA LYS A 41 11.14 21.22 11.76
C LYS A 41 9.61 21.03 11.81
N ALA A 42 8.89 21.88 11.10
CA ALA A 42 7.44 21.78 11.03
C ALA A 42 7.00 20.45 10.38
N ARG A 43 5.93 19.86 10.91
CA ARG A 43 5.40 18.57 10.43
C ARG A 43 3.92 18.44 10.75
N PHE A 44 3.28 17.48 10.08
CA PHE A 44 1.93 17.05 10.42
C PHE A 44 2.00 15.80 11.32
N ASP A 45 1.47 15.90 12.54
CA ASP A 45 1.53 14.82 13.53
C ASP A 45 0.13 14.28 13.89
N HIS A 46 0.09 13.00 14.28
CA HIS A 46 -1.08 12.42 14.94
C HIS A 46 -1.05 12.76 16.42
N LEU A 47 -2.12 13.36 16.96
CA LEU A 47 -2.11 13.91 18.33
C LEU A 47 -2.00 12.84 19.44
N ASN A 48 -2.19 11.55 19.13
CA ASN A 48 -2.13 10.45 20.12
C ASN A 48 -1.52 9.15 19.57
N GLN A 49 -0.56 9.22 18.63
CA GLN A 49 -0.02 8.03 17.94
C GLN A 49 -1.12 7.00 17.61
N SER A 50 -1.95 7.29 16.60
CA SER A 50 -3.05 6.40 16.24
C SER A 50 -2.54 4.96 16.10
N SER A 51 -2.88 4.08 17.06
CA SER A 51 -2.36 2.70 17.17
C SER A 51 -2.46 1.90 15.86
N ASN A 52 -3.43 2.26 15.03
CA ASN A 52 -3.76 1.59 13.77
C ASN A 52 -3.22 2.33 12.52
N CYS A 53 -2.31 3.29 12.68
CA CYS A 53 -1.70 4.02 11.56
C CYS A 53 -0.18 3.94 11.62
N GLU A 54 0.42 3.34 10.60
CA GLU A 54 1.87 3.17 10.51
C GLU A 54 2.61 4.52 10.34
N LEU A 55 1.94 5.54 9.77
CA LEU A 55 2.45 6.91 9.68
C LEU A 55 2.38 7.69 11.00
N SER A 56 1.79 7.11 12.06
CA SER A 56 1.74 7.76 13.37
C SER A 56 3.01 7.54 14.20
N ASP A 57 3.83 6.56 13.82
CA ASP A 57 5.15 6.31 14.39
C ASP A 57 6.22 6.98 13.50
N PRO A 58 6.89 8.06 13.96
CA PRO A 58 7.90 8.76 13.16
C PRO A 58 9.05 7.85 12.70
N LYS A 59 9.38 6.80 13.46
CA LYS A 59 10.43 5.84 13.08
C LYS A 59 10.03 5.01 11.87
N LYS A 60 8.74 4.71 11.72
CA LYS A 60 8.19 3.99 10.57
C LYS A 60 7.82 4.92 9.43
N ALA A 61 7.33 6.12 9.73
CA ALA A 61 6.89 7.09 8.72
C ALA A 61 7.99 7.47 7.71
N LYS A 62 9.26 7.52 8.14
CA LYS A 62 10.42 7.77 7.24
C LYS A 62 10.59 6.70 6.15
N ASP A 63 10.07 5.49 6.41
CA ASP A 63 10.19 4.32 5.54
C ASP A 63 8.99 4.21 4.59
N PHE A 64 8.00 5.10 4.72
CA PHE A 64 6.81 5.14 3.87
C PHE A 64 7.03 5.95 2.60
N PRO A 65 6.42 5.54 1.47
CA PRO A 65 6.49 6.28 0.22
C PRO A 65 5.84 7.66 0.33
N SER A 66 6.39 8.60 -0.45
CA SER A 66 5.68 9.85 -0.73
C SER A 66 4.45 9.58 -1.59
N TYR A 67 3.46 10.46 -1.50
CA TYR A 67 2.24 10.37 -2.31
C TYR A 67 2.26 11.41 -3.44
N ASP A 68 1.78 11.00 -4.62
CA ASP A 68 1.49 11.86 -5.76
C ASP A 68 0.00 11.75 -6.13
N PHE A 69 -0.82 12.55 -5.45
CA PHE A 69 -2.28 12.57 -5.65
C PHE A 69 -2.73 13.19 -6.97
N ASN A 70 -1.81 13.80 -7.72
CA ASN A 70 -2.12 14.38 -9.03
C ASN A 70 -1.87 13.38 -10.16
N ASN A 71 -1.17 12.28 -9.88
CA ASN A 71 -0.87 11.26 -10.86
C ASN A 71 -1.91 10.12 -10.81
N ASP A 72 -2.90 10.19 -11.69
CA ASP A 72 -3.90 9.13 -11.90
C ASP A 72 -3.46 8.07 -12.93
N GLU A 73 -2.25 8.15 -13.51
CA GLU A 73 -1.79 7.24 -14.57
C GLU A 73 -1.78 5.79 -14.09
N ILE A 74 -1.24 5.55 -12.89
CA ILE A 74 -1.17 4.20 -12.31
C ILE A 74 -2.55 3.58 -12.07
N ILE A 75 -3.56 4.40 -11.73
CA ILE A 75 -4.94 3.93 -11.61
C ILE A 75 -5.47 3.55 -12.98
N LYS A 76 -5.25 4.40 -14.00
CA LYS A 76 -5.66 4.10 -15.39
C LYS A 76 -5.00 2.83 -15.92
N GLU A 77 -3.70 2.67 -15.71
CA GLU A 77 -2.96 1.47 -16.11
C GLU A 77 -3.45 0.23 -15.36
N TYR A 78 -3.68 0.33 -14.05
CA TYR A 78 -4.24 -0.78 -13.28
C TYR A 78 -5.67 -1.12 -13.71
N LEU A 79 -6.48 -0.16 -14.16
CA LEU A 79 -7.85 -0.40 -14.63
C LEU A 79 -7.91 -1.20 -15.95
N ILE A 80 -6.80 -1.35 -16.66
CA ILE A 80 -6.70 -2.25 -17.81
C ILE A 80 -6.95 -3.69 -17.32
N GLN A 81 -7.93 -4.37 -17.92
CA GLN A 81 -8.39 -5.68 -17.47
C GLN A 81 -7.27 -6.72 -17.41
N GLU A 82 -6.39 -6.74 -18.40
CA GLU A 82 -5.22 -7.62 -18.44
C GLU A 82 -4.33 -7.43 -17.20
N ASN A 83 -4.07 -6.17 -16.82
CA ASN A 83 -3.25 -5.86 -15.66
C ASN A 83 -3.90 -6.33 -14.36
N GLN A 84 -5.22 -6.13 -14.19
CA GLN A 84 -5.93 -6.63 -13.01
C GLN A 84 -5.88 -8.15 -12.91
N ARG A 85 -6.09 -8.84 -14.03
CA ARG A 85 -6.06 -10.30 -14.08
C ARG A 85 -4.66 -10.79 -13.74
N LYS A 86 -3.61 -10.23 -14.33
CA LYS A 86 -2.22 -10.57 -14.00
C LYS A 86 -1.90 -10.36 -12.52
N VAL A 87 -2.28 -9.22 -11.93
CA VAL A 87 -2.13 -8.96 -10.49
C VAL A 87 -2.81 -10.04 -9.65
N TYR A 88 -4.07 -10.38 -9.96
CA TYR A 88 -4.80 -11.43 -9.24
C TYR A 88 -4.18 -12.83 -9.42
N VAL A 89 -3.82 -13.22 -10.65
CA VAL A 89 -3.18 -14.51 -10.96
C VAL A 89 -1.92 -14.67 -10.13
N LEU A 90 -1.10 -13.63 -10.08
CA LEU A 90 0.15 -13.64 -9.33
C LEU A 90 -0.09 -13.70 -7.83
N CYS A 91 -1.01 -12.89 -7.27
CA CYS A 91 -1.42 -13.01 -5.87
C CYS A 91 -1.81 -14.47 -5.54
N LYS A 92 -2.67 -15.07 -6.37
CA LYS A 92 -3.12 -16.46 -6.20
C LYS A 92 -1.98 -17.46 -6.28
N LYS A 93 -1.09 -17.31 -7.28
CA LYS A 93 0.08 -18.18 -7.48
C LYS A 93 1.03 -18.12 -6.28
N LEU A 94 1.31 -16.93 -5.76
CA LEU A 94 2.22 -16.74 -4.61
C LEU A 94 1.61 -17.25 -3.30
N LEU A 95 0.31 -17.08 -3.13
CA LEU A 95 -0.45 -17.63 -2.01
C LEU A 95 -0.56 -19.17 -2.08
N GLY A 96 -0.47 -19.75 -3.29
CA GLY A 96 -0.38 -21.19 -3.53
C GLY A 96 -1.72 -21.91 -3.33
N ASN A 97 -1.71 -23.06 -2.66
CA ASN A 97 -2.89 -23.91 -2.42
C ASN A 97 -3.95 -23.33 -1.46
N THR A 98 -3.84 -22.06 -1.10
CA THR A 98 -4.87 -21.36 -0.33
C THR A 98 -6.07 -21.06 -1.24
N LYS A 99 -7.27 -21.05 -0.68
CA LYS A 99 -8.47 -20.61 -1.39
C LYS A 99 -8.44 -19.08 -1.51
N PHE A 100 -7.56 -18.57 -2.37
CA PHE A 100 -7.54 -17.14 -2.70
C PHE A 100 -8.61 -16.87 -3.76
N GLU A 101 -9.76 -16.42 -3.28
CA GLU A 101 -10.93 -16.09 -4.07
C GLU A 101 -10.99 -14.61 -4.42
N TYR A 102 -11.85 -14.26 -5.39
CA TYR A 102 -12.05 -12.87 -5.83
C TYR A 102 -12.51 -11.96 -4.71
N CYS A 103 -13.36 -12.44 -3.80
CA CYS A 103 -13.81 -11.67 -2.65
C CYS A 103 -12.61 -11.16 -1.82
N LYS A 104 -11.64 -12.04 -1.54
CA LYS A 104 -10.41 -11.68 -0.81
C LYS A 104 -9.49 -10.78 -1.61
N PHE A 105 -9.44 -10.96 -2.93
CA PHE A 105 -8.72 -10.03 -3.78
C PHE A 105 -9.32 -8.61 -3.71
N TYR A 106 -10.65 -8.48 -3.81
CA TYR A 106 -11.31 -7.17 -3.72
C TYR A 106 -11.18 -6.53 -2.34
N GLU A 107 -11.18 -7.31 -1.26
CA GLU A 107 -10.86 -6.79 0.09
C GLU A 107 -9.46 -6.15 0.13
N LEU A 108 -8.46 -6.75 -0.51
CA LEU A 108 -7.12 -6.14 -0.62
C LEU A 108 -7.16 -4.83 -1.41
N ILE A 109 -7.90 -4.79 -2.53
CA ILE A 109 -8.07 -3.57 -3.32
C ILE A 109 -8.74 -2.47 -2.51
N GLU A 110 -9.76 -2.81 -1.72
CA GLU A 110 -10.46 -1.85 -0.87
C GLU A 110 -9.54 -1.29 0.22
N ILE A 111 -8.75 -2.16 0.87
CA ILE A 111 -7.74 -1.71 1.85
C ILE A 111 -6.70 -0.82 1.17
N ALA A 112 -6.22 -1.20 -0.01
CA ALA A 112 -5.25 -0.42 -0.78
C ALA A 112 -5.79 0.95 -1.16
N ASN A 113 -7.06 1.04 -1.58
CA ASN A 113 -7.71 2.30 -1.87
C ASN A 113 -7.86 3.17 -0.62
N LYS A 114 -8.31 2.59 0.50
CA LYS A 114 -8.43 3.32 1.79
C LYS A 114 -7.09 3.91 2.25
N ARG A 115 -5.99 3.22 1.98
CA ARG A 115 -4.62 3.64 2.32
C ARG A 115 -3.95 4.51 1.24
N ASN A 116 -4.66 4.84 0.16
CA ASN A 116 -4.17 5.60 -0.99
C ASN A 116 -2.90 5.01 -1.62
N ILE A 117 -2.77 3.68 -1.66
CA ILE A 117 -1.58 2.99 -2.16
C ILE A 117 -1.32 3.30 -3.63
N PHE A 118 -2.40 3.39 -4.43
CA PHE A 118 -2.30 3.76 -5.83
C PHE A 118 -1.72 5.16 -6.05
N TYR A 119 -1.62 5.98 -5.02
CA TYR A 119 -1.00 7.30 -5.11
C TYR A 119 0.46 7.30 -4.63
N TYR A 120 1.08 6.16 -4.38
CA TYR A 120 2.51 6.13 -4.06
C TYR A 120 3.35 6.61 -5.24
N LYS A 121 4.24 7.58 -4.98
CA LYS A 121 5.17 8.12 -5.97
C LYS A 121 6.12 7.01 -6.44
N GLY A 122 6.26 6.87 -7.76
CA GLY A 122 7.10 5.84 -8.37
C GLY A 122 6.46 4.44 -8.47
N LEU A 123 5.20 4.29 -8.06
CA LEU A 123 4.49 3.02 -8.18
C LEU A 123 4.25 2.63 -9.64
N LYS A 124 4.60 1.38 -9.97
CA LYS A 124 4.31 0.74 -11.25
C LYS A 124 3.28 -0.38 -11.08
N VAL A 125 2.50 -0.69 -12.11
CA VAL A 125 1.42 -1.69 -12.02
C VAL A 125 1.90 -3.03 -11.49
N TRP A 126 3.03 -3.53 -12.01
CA TRP A 126 3.55 -4.83 -11.62
C TRP A 126 3.97 -4.89 -10.14
N MET A 127 4.22 -3.75 -9.50
CA MET A 127 4.56 -3.68 -8.07
C MET A 127 3.33 -3.76 -7.16
N ILE A 128 2.12 -3.50 -7.69
CA ILE A 128 0.88 -3.43 -6.89
C ILE A 128 0.67 -4.72 -6.09
N LEU A 129 0.90 -5.88 -6.70
CA LEU A 129 0.65 -7.16 -6.04
C LEU A 129 1.52 -7.37 -4.80
N TYR A 130 2.75 -6.83 -4.76
CA TYR A 130 3.59 -6.92 -3.56
C TYR A 130 2.94 -6.22 -2.40
N ILE A 131 2.47 -5.00 -2.67
CA ILE A 131 1.86 -4.17 -1.65
C ILE A 131 0.55 -4.80 -1.21
N LEU A 132 -0.27 -5.32 -2.13
CA LEU A 132 -1.52 -6.01 -1.78
C LEU A 132 -1.27 -7.20 -0.84
N LEU A 133 -0.28 -8.04 -1.13
CA LEU A 133 0.03 -9.21 -0.32
C LEU A 133 0.54 -8.87 1.09
N THR A 134 1.07 -7.67 1.33
CA THR A 134 1.51 -7.25 2.67
C THR A 134 0.41 -6.62 3.53
N LEU A 135 -0.78 -6.38 2.98
CA LEU A 135 -1.86 -5.69 3.71
C LEU A 135 -2.51 -6.53 4.82
N GLN A 136 -2.40 -7.86 4.75
CA GLN A 136 -2.95 -8.77 5.74
C GLN A 136 -2.22 -10.12 5.76
N ASP A 137 -2.47 -10.89 6.81
CA ASP A 137 -2.06 -12.29 6.89
C ASP A 137 -3.13 -13.20 6.27
N PHE A 138 -2.73 -14.31 5.68
CA PHE A 138 -3.61 -15.26 5.02
C PHE A 138 -3.57 -16.62 5.71
N LYS A 139 -4.75 -17.16 6.05
CA LYS A 139 -4.84 -18.52 6.61
C LYS A 139 -4.77 -19.56 5.49
N ASN A 140 -3.92 -20.56 5.65
CA ASN A 140 -3.93 -21.75 4.81
C ASN A 140 -4.88 -22.80 5.40
N GLU A 141 -6.08 -22.90 4.83
CA GLU A 141 -7.12 -23.83 5.29
C GLU A 141 -6.68 -25.31 5.20
N LYS A 142 -5.86 -25.68 4.20
CA LYS A 142 -5.50 -27.09 3.96
C LYS A 142 -4.42 -27.62 4.90
N LYS A 143 -3.56 -26.73 5.40
CA LYS A 143 -2.32 -27.12 6.12
C LYS A 143 -2.19 -26.45 7.50
N ASP A 144 -3.26 -25.80 7.97
CA ASP A 144 -3.38 -25.13 9.27
C ASP A 144 -2.15 -24.26 9.64
N TYR A 145 -1.78 -23.33 8.75
CA TYR A 145 -0.70 -22.38 8.98
C TYR A 145 -1.05 -20.98 8.46
N MET A 146 -0.38 -19.95 8.98
CA MET A 146 -0.55 -18.56 8.55
C MET A 146 0.54 -18.16 7.56
N ILE A 147 0.16 -17.46 6.51
CA ILE A 147 1.05 -16.87 5.51
C ILE A 147 1.10 -15.36 5.76
N ARG A 148 2.31 -14.82 5.93
CA ARG A 148 2.57 -13.38 5.98
C ARG A 148 3.55 -13.02 4.87
N PHE A 149 3.30 -11.90 4.20
CA PHE A 149 4.27 -11.34 3.26
C PHE A 149 4.89 -10.06 3.83
N VAL A 150 6.21 -9.92 3.63
CA VAL A 150 6.99 -8.77 4.08
C VAL A 150 7.92 -8.34 2.94
N ILE A 151 7.95 -7.05 2.61
CA ILE A 151 8.93 -6.52 1.65
C ILE A 151 10.29 -6.53 2.35
N LYS A 152 11.29 -7.15 1.72
CA LYS A 152 12.61 -7.33 2.35
C LYS A 152 13.32 -5.99 2.57
N ASP A 153 13.29 -5.15 1.54
CA ASP A 153 13.86 -3.80 1.57
C ASP A 153 12.78 -2.76 1.89
N LEU A 154 13.22 -1.54 2.22
CA LEU A 154 12.30 -0.41 2.39
C LEU A 154 11.49 -0.21 1.12
N LEU A 155 10.15 -0.18 1.24
CA LEU A 155 9.25 0.07 0.10
C LEU A 155 9.63 1.35 -0.66
N VAL A 156 10.12 2.37 0.04
CA VAL A 156 10.69 3.59 -0.56
C VAL A 156 11.83 3.30 -1.53
N LYS A 157 12.77 2.41 -1.19
CA LYS A 157 13.90 2.05 -2.07
C LYS A 157 13.44 1.25 -3.28
N THR A 158 12.48 0.35 -3.07
CA THR A 158 11.82 -0.43 -4.13
C THR A 158 11.13 0.49 -5.14
N LEU A 159 10.37 1.48 -4.68
CA LEU A 159 9.61 2.39 -5.55
C LEU A 159 10.50 3.42 -6.26
N ASN A 160 11.57 3.87 -5.62
CA ASN A 160 12.52 4.81 -6.23
C ASN A 160 13.51 4.12 -7.19
N GLY A 161 13.46 2.79 -7.34
CA GLY A 161 14.41 2.04 -8.16
C GLY A 161 15.82 1.97 -7.57
N GLU A 162 15.98 2.32 -6.29
CA GLU A 162 17.24 2.27 -5.55
C GLU A 162 17.54 0.87 -4.99
N SER A 163 16.56 -0.04 -5.03
CA SER A 163 16.79 -1.45 -4.69
C SER A 163 17.36 -2.22 -5.87
N LEU A 164 18.41 -3.01 -5.62
CA LEU A 164 19.01 -3.93 -6.58
C LEU A 164 18.08 -5.08 -6.96
N LYS A 165 17.09 -5.41 -6.11
CA LYS A 165 16.11 -6.48 -6.35
C LYS A 165 14.77 -6.19 -5.68
N ASN A 166 13.68 -6.51 -6.37
CA ASN A 166 12.33 -6.44 -5.82
C ASN A 166 11.99 -7.81 -5.23
N GLU A 167 12.31 -7.99 -3.95
CA GLU A 167 12.11 -9.25 -3.23
C GLU A 167 11.01 -9.13 -2.16
N ILE A 168 10.08 -10.09 -2.18
CA ILE A 168 9.10 -10.29 -1.11
C ILE A 168 9.43 -11.56 -0.34
N GLN A 169 9.39 -11.47 0.99
CA GLN A 169 9.52 -12.61 1.89
C GLN A 169 8.14 -13.20 2.14
N LYS A 170 7.95 -14.46 1.76
CA LYS A 170 6.80 -15.27 2.16
C LYS A 170 7.15 -16.06 3.41
N ILE A 171 6.46 -15.76 4.50
CA ILE A 171 6.65 -16.40 5.81
C ILE A 171 5.45 -17.31 6.08
N GLU A 172 5.70 -18.61 6.21
CA GLU A 172 4.71 -19.64 6.52
C GLU A 172 4.88 -20.09 7.98
N LYS A 173 3.98 -19.67 8.86
CA LYS A 173 4.03 -19.95 10.29
C LYS A 173 3.15 -21.16 10.64
N HIS A 174 3.79 -22.31 10.86
CA HIS A 174 3.18 -23.56 11.27
C HIS A 174 3.18 -23.70 12.80
N ARG A 175 2.42 -24.67 13.33
CA ARG A 175 2.52 -25.05 14.75
C ARG A 175 3.91 -25.53 15.15
N THR A 176 4.62 -26.19 14.23
CA THR A 176 5.91 -26.85 14.45
C THR A 176 7.12 -25.97 14.08
N GLY A 177 6.91 -24.77 13.55
CA GLY A 177 8.00 -23.88 13.16
C GLY A 177 7.62 -22.88 12.07
N THR A 178 8.60 -22.13 11.60
CA THR A 178 8.43 -21.09 10.58
C THR A 178 9.26 -21.45 9.35
N LYS A 179 8.65 -21.34 8.16
CA LYS A 179 9.34 -21.49 6.88
C LYS A 179 9.32 -20.17 6.12
N THR A 180 10.49 -19.72 5.69
CA THR A 180 10.63 -18.48 4.92
C THR A 180 11.07 -18.78 3.50
N ARG A 181 10.46 -18.12 2.52
CA ARG A 181 10.84 -18.17 1.10
C ARG A 181 10.97 -16.77 0.54
N TYR A 182 12.01 -16.54 -0.23
CA TYR A 182 12.22 -15.28 -0.94
C TYR A 182 11.72 -15.43 -2.36
N ILE A 183 10.99 -14.43 -2.83
CA ILE A 183 10.40 -14.40 -4.16
C ILE A 183 10.84 -13.10 -4.80
N GLU A 184 11.75 -13.23 -5.76
CA GLU A 184 12.12 -12.14 -6.67
C GLU A 184 11.07 -12.07 -7.77
N MET A 185 10.57 -10.88 -8.06
CA MET A 185 9.71 -10.70 -9.21
C MET A 185 10.06 -9.42 -9.98
N THR A 186 10.10 -9.59 -11.29
CA THR A 186 10.50 -8.56 -12.25
C THR A 186 9.29 -8.11 -13.05
N GLU A 187 9.43 -6.97 -13.72
CA GLU A 187 8.45 -6.50 -14.68
C GLU A 187 8.22 -7.53 -15.81
N ASP A 188 9.27 -8.23 -16.23
CA ASP A 188 9.17 -9.28 -17.27
C ASP A 188 8.37 -10.49 -16.80
N PHE A 189 8.51 -10.89 -15.53
CA PHE A 189 7.69 -11.94 -14.94
C PHE A 189 6.20 -11.55 -14.90
N PHE A 190 5.92 -10.28 -14.58
CA PHE A 190 4.55 -9.76 -14.65
C PHE A 190 4.00 -9.78 -16.08
N LYS A 191 4.77 -9.27 -17.05
CA LYS A 191 4.36 -9.21 -18.46
C LYS A 191 4.11 -10.58 -19.08
N SER A 192 4.93 -11.57 -18.72
CA SER A 192 4.84 -12.97 -19.18
C SER A 192 3.81 -13.83 -18.45
N THR A 193 3.12 -13.29 -17.44
CA THR A 193 2.10 -14.04 -16.70
C THR A 193 0.90 -14.34 -17.60
N ASP A 194 0.59 -15.62 -17.74
CA ASP A 194 -0.61 -16.09 -18.43
C ASP A 194 -1.88 -15.86 -17.57
N ASP A 195 -2.77 -15.02 -18.10
CA ASP A 195 -4.08 -14.68 -17.55
C ASP A 195 -5.25 -15.19 -18.41
N SER A 196 -4.98 -15.93 -19.49
CA SER A 196 -5.98 -16.33 -20.50
C SER A 196 -7.11 -17.21 -19.97
N TRP A 197 -6.86 -17.95 -18.87
CA TRP A 197 -7.85 -18.80 -18.21
C TRP A 197 -8.87 -18.00 -17.38
N ILE A 198 -8.63 -16.71 -17.14
CA ILE A 198 -9.57 -15.81 -16.46
C ILE A 198 -10.54 -15.23 -17.49
N LYS A 199 -11.75 -15.81 -17.54
CA LYS A 199 -12.77 -15.49 -18.56
C LYS A 199 -13.73 -14.36 -18.19
N PHE A 200 -13.70 -13.86 -16.97
CA PHE A 200 -14.62 -12.80 -16.51
C PHE A 200 -13.86 -11.48 -16.30
N ILE A 201 -14.61 -10.39 -16.31
CA ILE A 201 -14.09 -9.03 -16.10
C ILE A 201 -13.95 -8.78 -14.60
N LEU A 202 -12.77 -8.31 -14.19
CA LEU A 202 -12.55 -7.82 -12.83
C LEU A 202 -13.08 -6.38 -12.75
N ASN A 203 -14.09 -6.15 -11.91
CA ASN A 203 -14.66 -4.82 -11.72
C ASN A 203 -14.03 -4.10 -10.51
N SER A 204 -12.69 -3.92 -10.54
CA SER A 204 -12.00 -3.19 -9.47
C SER A 204 -12.36 -1.70 -9.45
N GLU A 205 -12.94 -1.19 -10.54
CA GLU A 205 -13.35 0.21 -10.67
C GLU A 205 -14.35 0.64 -9.59
N ARG A 206 -15.30 -0.26 -9.24
CA ARG A 206 -16.24 -0.04 -8.14
C ARG A 206 -15.54 0.24 -6.80
N TYR A 207 -14.32 -0.23 -6.61
CA TYR A 207 -13.55 -0.10 -5.38
C TYR A 207 -12.51 1.03 -5.43
N LEU A 208 -12.24 1.60 -6.61
CA LEU A 208 -11.24 2.65 -6.84
C LEU A 208 -11.85 4.03 -7.08
N ARG A 209 -13.14 4.13 -7.40
CA ARG A 209 -13.81 5.43 -7.56
C ARG A 209 -13.90 6.17 -6.22
N LYS A 210 -13.58 7.47 -6.26
CA LYS A 210 -13.51 8.41 -5.13
C LYS A 210 -14.83 8.45 -4.34
N ASN A 211 -14.72 8.34 -3.01
CA ASN A 211 -15.53 9.14 -2.09
C ASN A 211 -14.89 10.53 -1.98
#